data_AF-A0A7S2E3F1-F1
#
_entry.id   AF-A0A7S2E3F1-F1
#
_cell.length_a   1.000
_cell.length_b   1.000
_cell.length_c   1.000
_cell.angle_alpha   90.00
_cell.angle_beta   90.00
_cell.angle_gamma   90.00
#
_symmetry.space_group_name_H-M   'P 1'
#
loop_
_entity.id
_entity.type
_entity.pdbx_description
1 polymer ?
#
loop_
_entity_poly.entity_id
_entity_poly.type
_entity_poly.pdbx_seq_one_letter_code
_entity_poly.pdbx_strand_id
1 'polypeptide(L)'
;HALGEGKSIDQSLVRGTGNHARAHPLYSGWNVMAMLSLRLVNGQNGIYYCSNWTTPGNCHDMSLLSGLICAHAIGAKYPFEGNVEAKKDFNRLRDLMGV
;
A
#
# COMPACT_ATOMS: atom_id res chain seq x y z
N HIS A 1 -11.82 -7.09 -14.34
CA HIS A 1 -12.29 -5.85 -14.98
C HIS A 1 -13.12 -6.24 -16.19
N ALA A 2 -14.44 -6.03 -16.13
CA ALA A 2 -15.25 -6.17 -17.33
C ALA A 2 -14.96 -4.97 -18.24
N LEU A 3 -14.78 -5.22 -19.54
CA LEU A 3 -14.75 -4.14 -20.52
C LEU A 3 -16.15 -3.53 -20.57
N GLY A 4 -16.24 -2.20 -20.58
CA GLY A 4 -17.53 -1.52 -20.72
C GLY A 4 -18.24 -1.93 -22.01
N GLU A 5 -19.57 -1.79 -22.05
CA GLU A 5 -20.38 -2.18 -23.22
C GLU A 5 -19.80 -1.61 -24.53
N GLY A 6 -19.75 -2.46 -25.56
CA GLY A 6 -19.24 -2.10 -26.88
C GLY A 6 -17.72 -2.13 -27.06
N LYS A 7 -16.94 -2.46 -26.02
CA LYS A 7 -15.47 -2.57 -26.12
C LYS A 7 -15.03 -4.01 -26.34
N SER A 8 -14.32 -4.27 -27.42
CA SER A 8 -13.63 -5.54 -27.70
C SER A 8 -12.12 -5.40 -27.49
N ILE A 9 -11.47 -6.51 -27.13
CA ILE A 9 -10.01 -6.59 -27.07
C ILE A 9 -9.50 -6.80 -28.49
N ASP A 10 -8.61 -5.92 -28.95
CA ASP A 10 -7.83 -6.19 -30.16
C ASP A 10 -6.79 -7.28 -29.85
N GLN A 11 -7.03 -8.48 -30.38
CA GLN A 11 -6.19 -9.65 -30.15
C GLN A 11 -4.77 -9.49 -30.74
N SER A 12 -4.59 -8.64 -31.77
CA SER A 12 -3.27 -8.41 -32.37
C SER A 12 -2.32 -7.65 -31.44
N LEU A 13 -2.87 -6.93 -30.47
CA LEU A 13 -2.12 -6.17 -29.47
C LEU A 13 -1.83 -6.98 -28.19
N VAL A 14 -2.41 -8.18 -28.05
CA VAL A 14 -2.20 -9.03 -26.89
C VAL A 14 -0.79 -9.61 -26.93
N ARG A 15 0.06 -9.19 -25.99
CA ARG A 15 1.46 -9.66 -25.86
C ARG A 15 1.62 -10.86 -24.93
N GLY A 16 0.57 -11.26 -24.22
CA GLY A 16 0.59 -12.38 -23.28
C GLY A 16 -0.47 -12.27 -22.18
N THR A 17 -0.44 -13.22 -21.25
CA THR A 17 -1.35 -13.27 -20.09
C THR A 17 -0.68 -12.67 -18.85
N GLY A 18 -1.34 -11.69 -18.21
CA GLY A 18 -0.94 -11.16 -16.91
C GLY A 18 -1.66 -11.87 -15.77
N ASN A 19 -0.93 -12.39 -14.78
CA ASN A 19 -1.53 -12.88 -13.55
C ASN A 19 -1.61 -11.74 -12.52
N HIS A 20 -2.83 -11.30 -12.22
CA HIS A 20 -3.10 -10.25 -11.23
C HIS A 20 -3.61 -10.81 -9.89
N ALA A 21 -3.47 -12.11 -9.62
CA ALA A 21 -4.02 -12.79 -8.43
C ALA A 21 -3.46 -12.28 -7.08
N ARG A 22 -2.58 -11.27 -7.09
CA ARG A 22 -2.05 -10.59 -5.90
C ARG A 22 -1.96 -9.06 -6.07
N ALA A 23 -2.53 -8.51 -7.14
CA ALA A 23 -2.54 -7.07 -7.38
C ALA A 23 -3.46 -6.33 -6.40
N HIS A 24 -4.44 -7.03 -5.83
CA HIS A 24 -5.31 -6.53 -4.79
C HIS A 24 -5.21 -7.41 -3.54
N PRO A 25 -5.18 -6.81 -2.35
CA PRO A 25 -5.31 -7.55 -1.12
C PRO A 25 -6.65 -8.28 -1.09
N LEU A 26 -6.59 -9.60 -0.95
CA LEU A 26 -7.78 -10.40 -0.67
C LEU A 26 -8.15 -10.13 0.79
N TYR A 27 -9.24 -9.40 1.03
CA TYR A 27 -9.70 -9.06 2.38
C TYR A 27 -10.39 -10.22 3.09
N SER A 28 -9.68 -11.34 3.24
CA SER A 28 -10.07 -12.36 4.22
C SER A 28 -9.62 -11.91 5.61
N GLY A 29 -10.32 -12.35 6.66
CA GLY A 29 -9.91 -12.06 8.04
C GLY A 29 -8.46 -12.49 8.30
N TRP A 30 -8.04 -13.63 7.76
CA TRP A 30 -6.67 -14.13 7.84
C TRP A 30 -5.64 -13.20 7.19
N ASN A 31 -5.93 -12.66 6.00
CA ASN A 31 -5.02 -11.73 5.34
C ASN A 31 -4.94 -10.42 6.10
N VAL A 32 -6.07 -9.87 6.58
CA VAL A 32 -6.06 -8.66 7.40
C VAL A 32 -5.21 -8.88 8.66
N MET A 33 -5.34 -10.04 9.34
CA MET A 33 -4.51 -10.37 10.49
C MET A 33 -3.02 -10.49 10.14
N ALA A 34 -2.68 -11.09 9.00
CA ALA A 34 -1.31 -11.15 8.52
C ALA A 34 -0.73 -9.76 8.23
N MET A 35 -1.50 -8.88 7.57
CA MET A 35 -1.11 -7.48 7.32
C MET A 35 -0.89 -6.72 8.62
N LEU A 36 -1.81 -6.85 9.57
CA LEU A 36 -1.69 -6.22 10.88
C LEU A 36 -0.52 -6.75 11.71
N SER A 37 -0.06 -7.98 11.45
CA SER A 37 1.08 -8.58 12.13
C SER A 37 2.42 -8.03 11.65
N LEU A 38 2.49 -7.46 10.43
CA LEU A 38 3.72 -6.84 9.91
C LEU A 38 4.23 -5.69 10.78
N ARG A 39 3.35 -5.02 11.53
CA ARG A 39 3.74 -3.99 12.48
C ARG A 39 4.74 -4.48 13.54
N LEU A 40 4.74 -5.79 13.83
CA LEU A 40 5.62 -6.39 14.83
C LEU A 40 7.07 -6.51 14.35
N VAL A 41 7.29 -6.49 13.03
CA VAL A 41 8.61 -6.66 12.41
C VAL A 41 9.08 -5.43 11.64
N ASN A 42 8.23 -4.42 11.47
CA ASN A 42 8.61 -3.15 10.86
C ASN A 42 9.71 -2.46 11.66
N GLY A 43 10.77 -2.01 10.99
CA GLY A 43 11.93 -1.36 11.60
C GLY A 43 12.92 -2.31 12.27
N GLN A 44 12.60 -3.61 12.40
CA GLN A 44 13.55 -4.58 12.94
C GLN A 44 14.74 -4.73 11.99
N ASN A 45 15.95 -4.64 12.54
CA ASN A 45 17.20 -4.68 11.79
C ASN A 45 17.29 -3.61 10.68
N GLY A 46 16.57 -2.49 10.82
CA GLY A 46 16.54 -1.43 9.82
C GLY A 46 15.76 -1.78 8.55
N ILE A 47 14.96 -2.86 8.57
CA ILE A 47 14.13 -3.27 7.43
C ILE A 47 12.72 -2.72 7.63
N TYR A 48 12.21 -2.05 6.60
CA TYR A 48 10.87 -1.45 6.59
C TYR A 48 10.06 -1.96 5.40
N TYR A 49 8.77 -2.21 5.62
CA TYR A 49 7.87 -2.72 4.60
C TYR A 49 6.78 -1.69 4.29
N CYS A 50 6.74 -1.23 3.04
CA CYS A 50 5.69 -0.35 2.51
C CYS A 50 5.11 -0.91 1.21
N SER A 51 3.79 -1.04 1.16
CA SER A 51 3.02 -1.40 -0.02
C SER A 51 1.53 -1.32 0.30
N ASN A 52 0.70 -1.58 -0.70
CA ASN A 52 -0.72 -1.82 -0.49
C ASN A 52 -1.02 -3.00 0.44
N TRP A 53 -0.12 -4.01 0.51
CA TRP A 53 -0.28 -5.18 1.37
C TRP A 53 0.22 -4.95 2.80
N THR A 54 0.97 -3.88 3.07
CA THR A 54 1.49 -3.61 4.42
C THR A 54 0.52 -2.78 5.26
N THR A 55 -0.62 -2.42 4.68
CA THR A 55 -1.68 -1.64 5.34
C THR A 55 -3.00 -2.40 5.26
N PRO A 56 -3.88 -2.34 6.28
CA PRO A 56 -5.15 -3.10 6.30
C PRO A 56 -6.23 -2.47 5.41
N GLY A 57 -5.86 -2.03 4.20
CA GLY A 57 -6.71 -1.32 3.26
C GLY A 57 -6.09 -1.30 1.86
N ASN A 58 -6.95 -1.11 0.87
CA ASN A 58 -6.64 -1.05 -0.56
C ASN A 58 -6.98 0.37 -1.01
N CYS A 59 -6.00 1.25 -0.94
CA CYS A 59 -6.11 2.56 -1.57
C CYS A 59 -4.72 3.04 -1.98
N HIS A 60 -4.65 3.72 -3.12
CA HIS A 60 -3.41 4.30 -3.63
C HIS A 60 -2.79 5.28 -2.63
N ASP A 61 -3.64 6.03 -1.92
CA ASP A 61 -3.20 7.02 -0.93
C ASP A 61 -2.51 6.35 0.26
N MET A 62 -3.09 5.26 0.78
CA MET A 62 -2.47 4.49 1.88
C MET A 62 -1.16 3.85 1.44
N SER A 63 -1.12 3.33 0.20
CA SER A 63 0.11 2.74 -0.37
C SER A 63 1.22 3.78 -0.48
N LEU A 64 0.92 4.96 -1.03
CA LEU A 64 1.86 6.06 -1.14
C LEU A 64 2.33 6.53 0.24
N LEU A 65 1.39 6.74 1.15
CA LEU A 65 1.67 7.23 2.49
C LEU A 65 2.54 6.25 3.29
N SER A 66 2.34 4.94 3.12
CA SER A 66 3.21 3.92 3.73
C SER A 66 4.67 4.04 3.27
N GLY A 67 4.90 4.37 2.00
CA GLY A 67 6.23 4.63 1.46
C GLY A 67 6.86 5.89 2.06
N LEU A 68 6.08 6.96 2.21
CA LEU A 68 6.54 8.19 2.88
C LEU A 68 6.90 7.94 4.35
N ILE A 69 6.15 7.10 5.06
CA ILE A 69 6.44 6.71 6.44
C ILE A 69 7.77 5.98 6.53
N CYS A 70 7.99 4.96 5.69
CA CYS A 70 9.26 4.23 5.68
C CYS A 70 10.44 5.13 5.28
N ALA A 71 10.27 6.01 4.29
CA ALA A 71 11.28 6.99 3.91
C ALA A 71 11.61 7.94 5.07
N HIS A 72 10.59 8.41 5.79
CA HIS A 72 10.77 9.26 6.97
C HIS A 72 11.51 8.54 8.10
N ALA A 73 11.18 7.26 8.34
CA ALA A 73 11.83 6.44 9.36
C ALA A 73 13.34 6.24 9.10
N ILE A 74 13.76 6.24 7.84
CA ILE A 74 15.19 6.18 7.46
C ILE A 74 15.84 7.57 7.31
N GLY A 75 15.16 8.64 7.73
CA GLY A 75 15.72 10.00 7.85
C GLY A 75 15.30 11.01 6.78
N ALA A 76 14.40 10.65 5.85
CA ALA A 76 13.86 11.63 4.90
C ALA A 76 12.92 12.64 5.59
N LYS A 77 12.83 13.86 5.05
CA LYS A 77 11.84 14.84 5.52
C LYS A 77 10.45 14.50 4.98
N TYR A 78 9.42 14.71 5.80
CA TYR A 78 8.04 14.59 5.33
C TYR A 78 7.72 15.73 4.35
N PRO A 79 7.20 15.47 3.14
CA PRO A 79 7.04 16.50 2.12
C PRO A 79 5.88 17.48 2.37
N PHE A 80 4.97 17.18 3.29
CA PHE A 80 3.73 17.95 3.50
C PHE A 80 3.60 18.57 4.90
N GLU A 81 4.70 19.08 5.47
CA GLU A 81 4.73 19.66 6.83
C GLU A 81 3.71 20.79 7.06
N GLY A 82 3.39 21.57 6.03
CA GLY A 82 2.41 22.66 6.12
C GLY A 82 0.95 22.24 6.06
N ASN A 83 0.65 20.95 5.80
CA ASN A 83 -0.72 20.45 5.69
C ASN A 83 -1.10 19.63 6.92
N VAL A 84 -1.96 20.21 7.77
CA VAL A 84 -2.38 19.62 9.05
C VAL A 84 -3.12 18.29 8.86
N GLU A 85 -4.00 18.19 7.88
CA GLU A 85 -4.77 16.95 7.63
C GLU A 85 -3.86 15.85 7.07
N ALA A 86 -2.96 16.17 6.15
CA ALA A 86 -2.00 15.19 5.64
C ALA A 86 -1.08 14.67 6.76
N LYS A 87 -0.67 15.54 7.70
CA LYS A 87 0.18 15.15 8.84
C LYS A 87 -0.58 14.26 9.84
N LYS A 88 -1.87 14.52 10.03
CA LYS A 88 -2.73 13.68 10.87
C LYS A 88 -2.88 12.28 10.30
N ASP A 89 -3.09 12.14 8.98
CA ASP A 89 -3.17 10.84 8.33
C ASP A 89 -1.81 10.12 8.34
N PHE A 90 -0.72 10.85 8.12
CA PHE A 90 0.64 10.34 8.27
C PHE A 90 0.87 9.71 9.65
N ASN A 91 0.55 10.45 10.73
CA ASN A 91 0.74 9.96 12.09
C ASN A 91 -0.14 8.74 12.39
N ARG A 92 -1.42 8.77 11.99
CA ARG A 92 -2.34 7.64 12.19
C ARG A 92 -1.87 6.37 11.50
N LEU A 93 -1.44 6.48 10.25
CA LEU A 93 -0.96 5.32 9.51
C LEU A 93 0.38 4.83 10.03
N ARG A 94 1.27 5.74 10.44
CA ARG A 94 2.54 5.39 11.08
C ARG A 94 2.32 4.57 12.34
N ASP A 95 1.44 5.02 13.23
CA ASP A 95 1.11 4.32 14.47
C ASP A 95 0.49 2.94 14.19
N LEU A 96 -0.32 2.82 13.12
CA LEU A 96 -0.87 1.54 12.66
C LEU A 96 0.21 0.59 12.13
N MET A 97 1.22 1.12 11.43
CA MET A 97 2.34 0.38 10.85
C MET A 97 3.40 -0.02 11.88
N GLY A 98 3.36 0.53 13.10
CA GLY A 98 4.35 0.25 14.15
C GLY A 98 5.74 0.80 13.85
N VAL A 99 5.81 1.90 13.11
CA VAL A 99 7.05 2.61 12.72
C VAL A 99 7.22 3.86 13.57
#